data_AF-A0A0P6XAQ0-F1
#
_entry.id   AF-A0A0P6XAQ0-F1
#
_cell.length_a   1.000
_cell.length_b   1.000
_cell.length_c   1.000
_cell.angle_alpha   90.00
_cell.angle_beta   90.00
_cell.angle_gamma   90.00
#
_symmetry.space_group_name_H-M   'P 1'
#
loop_
_entity.id
_entity.type
_entity.pdbx_description
1 polymer ?
#
loop_
_entity_poly.entity_id
_entity_poly.type
_entity_poly.pdbx_seq_one_letter_code
_entity_poly.pdbx_strand_id
1 'polypeptide(L)'
;MIDELPPKGEKRLWQLYRQLPVNRKGRRSEDMAPLELLRHLIGRLAQDWANYRVFDWQAEVPWTNNTTEQVIGRMKMRARTVRGYKNWPGMASGLMAAGVRIH
;
A
#
# COMPACT_ATOMS: atom_id res chain seq x y z
N MET A 1 -13.29 -13.83 -1.16
CA MET A 1 -11.96 -14.20 -1.68
C MET A 1 -11.78 -13.43 -2.99
N ILE A 2 -10.92 -12.41 -3.02
CA ILE A 2 -10.53 -11.72 -4.27
C ILE A 2 -9.35 -12.55 -4.78
N ASP A 3 -9.64 -13.69 -5.41
CA ASP A 3 -8.60 -14.71 -5.65
C ASP A 3 -7.74 -14.44 -6.86
N GLU A 4 -8.13 -13.54 -7.75
CA GLU A 4 -7.34 -13.26 -8.93
C GLU A 4 -7.32 -11.76 -9.19
N LEU A 5 -6.12 -11.18 -9.17
CA LEU A 5 -5.86 -9.88 -9.77
C LEU A 5 -5.75 -10.13 -11.29
N PRO A 6 -6.81 -9.91 -12.09
CA PRO A 6 -6.82 -10.35 -13.47
C PRO A 6 -5.76 -9.62 -14.31
N PRO A 7 -5.21 -10.31 -15.34
CA PRO A 7 -4.55 -9.65 -16.45
C PRO A 7 -5.43 -8.53 -17.00
N LYS A 8 -4.84 -7.35 -17.17
CA LYS A 8 -5.52 -6.15 -17.68
C LYS A 8 -6.65 -5.60 -16.79
N GLY A 9 -6.63 -5.91 -15.49
CA GLY A 9 -7.58 -5.41 -14.51
C GLY A 9 -7.67 -3.87 -14.44
N GLU A 10 -6.60 -3.15 -14.81
CA GLU A 10 -6.61 -1.70 -14.95
C GLU A 10 -7.71 -1.19 -15.90
N LYS A 11 -8.03 -1.95 -16.96
CA LYS A 11 -9.07 -1.54 -17.91
C LYS A 11 -10.45 -1.55 -17.27
N ARG A 12 -10.73 -2.58 -16.48
CA ARG A 12 -12.00 -2.72 -15.74
C ARG A 12 -12.11 -1.64 -14.68
N LEU A 13 -11.01 -1.34 -13.97
CA LEU A 13 -10.95 -0.27 -13.00
C LEU A 13 -11.16 1.10 -13.65
N TRP A 14 -10.58 1.37 -14.83
CA TRP A 14 -10.83 2.60 -15.57
C TRP A 14 -12.29 2.74 -16.04
N GLN A 15 -12.93 1.64 -16.43
CA GLN A 15 -14.37 1.64 -16.75
C GLN A 15 -15.21 2.01 -15.54
N LEU A 16 -14.91 1.46 -14.36
CA LEU A 16 -15.59 1.81 -13.11
C LEU A 16 -15.32 3.27 -12.70
N TYR A 17 -14.07 3.73 -12.81
CA TYR A 17 -13.69 5.12 -12.53
C TYR A 17 -14.52 6.13 -13.32
N ARG A 18 -14.79 5.83 -14.60
CA ARG A 18 -15.60 6.70 -15.49
C ARG A 18 -17.08 6.74 -15.12
N GLN A 19 -17.60 5.71 -14.44
CA GLN A 19 -18.99 5.64 -14.00
C GLN A 19 -19.22 6.39 -12.69
N LEU A 20 -18.18 6.60 -11.88
CA LEU A 20 -18.31 7.35 -10.64
C LEU A 20 -18.52 8.84 -10.94
N PRO A 21 -19.38 9.54 -10.19
CA PRO A 21 -19.61 10.96 -10.38
C PRO A 21 -18.36 11.77 -10.00
N VAL A 22 -18.15 12.89 -10.70
CA VAL A 22 -17.13 13.88 -10.31
C VAL A 22 -17.83 14.82 -9.34
N ASN A 23 -17.42 14.82 -8.08
CA ASN A 23 -17.87 15.87 -7.18
C ASN A 23 -17.12 17.16 -7.55
N ARG A 24 -17.82 18.09 -8.18
CA ARG A 24 -17.26 19.38 -8.62
C ARG A 24 -17.28 20.45 -7.52
N LYS A 25 -17.83 20.13 -6.35
CA LYS A 25 -17.83 21.03 -5.19
C LYS A 25 -16.46 20.96 -4.53
N GLY A 26 -15.51 21.67 -5.16
CA GLY A 26 -14.18 21.84 -4.62
C GLY A 26 -14.23 22.62 -3.32
N ARG A 27 -13.87 21.95 -2.22
CA ARG A 27 -13.21 22.60 -1.11
C ARG A 27 -12.06 21.72 -0.67
N ARG A 28 -10.84 22.24 -0.85
CA ARG A 28 -9.56 21.67 -0.43
C ARG A 28 -9.44 21.40 1.09
N SER A 29 -10.51 21.60 1.84
CA SER A 29 -10.57 21.66 3.31
C SER A 29 -11.78 20.94 3.91
N GLU A 30 -12.63 20.28 3.10
CA GLU A 30 -13.71 19.43 3.61
C GLU A 30 -13.26 17.96 3.49
N ASP A 31 -13.59 17.13 4.49
CA ASP A 31 -13.30 15.71 4.45
C ASP A 31 -13.89 15.10 3.18
N MET A 32 -13.06 14.36 2.43
CA MET A 32 -13.43 13.79 1.14
C MET A 32 -14.66 12.89 1.31
N ALA A 33 -15.72 13.14 0.52
CA ALA A 33 -16.92 12.32 0.61
C ALA A 33 -16.58 10.85 0.29
N PRO A 34 -17.28 9.85 0.87
CA PRO A 34 -16.99 8.44 0.63
C PRO A 34 -16.90 8.06 -0.85
N LEU A 35 -17.70 8.69 -1.71
CA LEU A 35 -17.72 8.43 -3.14
C LEU A 35 -16.50 9.03 -3.89
N GLU A 36 -15.96 10.13 -3.38
CA GLU A 36 -14.70 10.71 -3.88
C GLU A 36 -13.51 9.88 -3.44
N LEU A 37 -13.51 9.37 -2.20
CA LEU A 37 -12.50 8.43 -1.71
C LEU A 37 -12.48 7.16 -2.57
N LEU A 38 -13.66 6.61 -2.87
CA LEU A 38 -13.79 5.46 -3.77
C LEU A 38 -13.25 5.78 -5.17
N ARG A 39 -13.61 6.93 -5.74
CA ARG A 39 -13.11 7.36 -7.06
C ARG A 39 -11.59 7.49 -7.07
N HIS A 40 -11.02 8.10 -6.03
CA HIS A 40 -9.57 8.26 -5.89
C HIS A 40 -8.87 6.89 -5.76
N LEU A 41 -9.41 6.01 -4.92
CA LEU A 41 -8.90 4.66 -4.74
C LEU A 41 -8.91 3.86 -6.06
N ILE A 42 -10.02 3.84 -6.79
CA ILE A 42 -10.11 3.14 -8.07
C ILE A 42 -9.12 3.72 -9.09
N GLY A 43 -9.00 5.05 -9.16
CA GLY A 43 -8.04 5.71 -10.05
C GLY A 43 -6.60 5.27 -9.74
N ARG A 44 -6.23 5.23 -8.46
CA ARG A 44 -4.91 4.78 -8.01
C ARG A 44 -4.68 3.30 -8.31
N LEU A 45 -5.66 2.44 -8.03
CA LEU A 45 -5.59 1.01 -8.33
C LEU A 45 -5.41 0.76 -9.83
N ALA A 46 -6.10 1.53 -10.68
CA ALA A 46 -5.96 1.43 -12.14
C ALA A 46 -4.58 1.88 -12.62
N GLN A 47 -4.05 2.99 -12.07
CA GLN A 47 -2.76 3.53 -12.44
C GLN A 47 -1.60 2.61 -12.04
N ASP A 48 -1.66 2.04 -10.84
CA ASP A 48 -0.58 1.23 -10.26
C ASP A 48 -0.83 -0.28 -10.41
N TRP A 49 -1.76 -0.71 -11.28
CA TRP A 49 -2.20 -2.10 -11.37
C TRP A 49 -1.07 -3.11 -11.57
N ALA A 50 -0.09 -2.76 -12.42
CA ALA A 50 1.10 -3.57 -12.63
C ALA A 50 1.87 -3.78 -11.32
N ASN A 51 2.07 -2.72 -10.53
CA ASN A 51 2.81 -2.80 -9.28
C ASN A 51 2.16 -3.75 -8.26
N TYR A 52 0.82 -3.85 -8.25
CA TYR A 52 0.10 -4.80 -7.42
C TYR A 52 0.23 -6.26 -7.88
N ARG A 53 0.67 -6.49 -9.12
CA ARG A 53 0.83 -7.80 -9.74
C ARG A 53 2.29 -8.21 -9.95
N VAL A 54 3.25 -7.53 -9.31
CA VAL A 54 4.69 -7.83 -9.46
C VAL A 54 5.02 -9.31 -9.19
N PHE A 55 4.30 -9.93 -8.25
CA PHE A 55 4.45 -11.35 -7.93
C PHE A 55 4.14 -12.29 -9.11
N ASP A 56 3.39 -11.84 -10.13
CA ASP A 56 3.08 -12.65 -11.31
C ASP A 56 4.29 -12.86 -12.23
N TRP A 57 5.27 -11.95 -12.23
CA TRP A 57 6.44 -12.03 -13.12
C TRP A 57 7.78 -11.99 -12.40
N GLN A 58 7.83 -11.64 -11.12
CA GLN A 58 9.04 -11.70 -10.30
C GLN A 58 8.90 -12.81 -9.27
N ALA A 59 9.47 -13.99 -9.57
CA ALA A 59 9.34 -15.20 -8.77
C ALA A 59 9.81 -15.07 -7.30
N GLU A 60 10.72 -14.13 -7.02
CA GLU A 60 11.21 -13.86 -5.66
C GLU A 60 10.23 -13.03 -4.81
N VAL A 61 9.24 -12.40 -5.43
CA VAL A 61 8.25 -11.57 -4.74
C VAL A 61 7.04 -12.44 -4.38
N PRO A 62 6.76 -12.68 -3.08
CA PRO A 62 5.59 -13.45 -2.68
C PRO A 62 4.30 -12.68 -2.97
N TRP A 63 3.21 -13.41 -3.23
CA TRP A 63 1.88 -12.85 -3.39
C TRP A 63 1.29 -12.27 -2.08
N THR A 64 1.89 -12.61 -0.93
CA THR A 64 1.47 -12.14 0.39
C THR A 64 2.37 -11.01 0.87
N ASN A 65 1.79 -10.08 1.64
CA ASN A 65 2.52 -9.02 2.33
C ASN A 65 2.93 -9.42 3.77
N ASN A 66 2.72 -10.68 4.19
CA ASN A 66 2.90 -11.12 5.58
C ASN A 66 4.28 -10.77 6.13
N THR A 67 5.34 -10.99 5.35
CA THR A 67 6.71 -10.66 5.76
C THR A 67 6.86 -9.16 5.98
N THR A 68 6.36 -8.33 5.06
CA THR A 68 6.37 -6.86 5.19
C THR A 68 5.60 -6.42 6.44
N GLU A 69 4.41 -6.97 6.68
CA GLU A 69 3.60 -6.67 7.87
C GLU A 69 4.30 -7.08 9.17
N GLN A 70 4.94 -8.24 9.19
CA GLN A 70 5.74 -8.70 10.33
C GLN A 70 6.92 -7.75 10.62
N VAL A 71 7.65 -7.32 9.59
CA VAL A 71 8.75 -6.37 9.75
C VAL A 71 8.25 -5.02 10.28
N ILE A 72 7.16 -4.49 9.71
CA ILE A 72 6.52 -3.25 10.20
C ILE A 72 6.07 -3.41 11.65
N GLY A 73 5.43 -4.53 12.01
CA GLY A 73 4.99 -4.82 13.37
C GLY A 73 6.15 -4.86 14.35
N ARG A 74 7.22 -5.60 14.02
CA ARG A 74 8.46 -5.67 14.82
C ARG A 74 9.10 -4.30 14.97
N MET A 75 9.17 -3.50 13.90
CA MET A 75 9.72 -2.14 13.96
C MET A 75 8.86 -1.22 14.83
N LYS A 76 7.53 -1.28 14.72
CA LYS A 76 6.61 -0.53 15.59
C LYS A 76 6.82 -0.86 17.07
N MET A 77 6.98 -2.14 17.41
CA MET A 77 7.27 -2.55 18.79
C MET A 77 8.61 -2.02 19.28
N ARG A 78 9.66 -2.08 18.46
CA ARG A 78 10.98 -1.51 18.79
C ARG A 78 10.93 0.01 18.96
N ALA A 79 10.23 0.71 18.09
CA ALA A 79 10.09 2.16 18.16
C ALA A 79 9.42 2.62 19.46
N ARG A 80 8.54 1.79 20.05
CA ARG A 80 7.90 2.05 21.36
C ARG A 80 8.85 1.87 22.54
N THR A 81 9.87 1.02 22.43
CA THR A 81 10.81 0.73 23.53
C THR A 81 12.04 1.64 23.54
N VAL A 82 12.30 2.36 22.45
CA VAL A 82 13.40 3.34 22.37
C VAL A 82 12.89 4.76 22.62
N ARG A 83 13.70 5.60 23.28
CA ARG A 83 13.39 7.03 23.53
C ARG A 83 13.58 7.91 22.27
N GLY A 84 13.45 7.32 21.08
CA GLY A 84 13.70 7.95 19.78
C GLY A 84 15.07 7.63 19.18
N TYR A 85 15.14 7.69 17.85
CA TYR A 85 16.37 7.52 17.08
C TYR A 85 17.03 8.89 16.85
N LYS A 86 18.33 9.01 17.16
CA LYS A 86 19.08 10.28 17.07
C LYS A 86 19.35 10.72 15.62
N ASN A 87 19.38 9.78 14.68
CA ASN A 87 19.65 10.05 13.27
C ASN A 87 19.07 8.95 12.39
N TRP A 88 19.03 9.21 11.08
CA TRP A 88 18.54 8.26 10.08
C TRP A 88 19.29 6.91 10.10
N PRO A 89 20.64 6.87 10.14
CA PRO A 89 21.37 5.59 10.20
C PRO A 89 20.94 4.71 11.37
N GLY A 90 20.72 5.29 12.55
CA GLY A 90 20.25 4.53 13.72
C GLY A 90 18.86 3.93 13.53
N MET A 91 17.95 4.68 12.88
CA MET A 91 16.61 4.18 12.57
C MET A 91 16.65 3.10 11.49
N ALA A 92 17.42 3.31 10.42
CA ALA A 92 17.62 2.34 9.35
C ALA A 92 18.20 1.02 9.88
N SER A 93 19.22 1.06 10.74
CA SER A 93 19.75 -0.13 11.40
C SER A 93 18.70 -0.84 12.27
N GLY A 94 17.84 -0.08 12.97
CA GLY A 94 16.72 -0.61 13.71
C GLY A 94 15.70 -1.35 12.83
N LEU A 95 15.39 -0.79 11.65
CA LEU A 95 14.54 -1.42 10.66
C LEU A 95 15.16 -2.69 10.07
N MET A 96 16.46 -2.67 9.74
CA MET A 96 17.18 -3.85 9.24
C MET A 96 17.16 -4.97 10.29
N ALA A 97 17.40 -4.64 11.55
CA ALA A 97 17.30 -5.59 12.66
C ALA A 97 15.87 -6.13 12.88
N ALA A 98 14.83 -5.35 12.54
CA ALA A 98 13.45 -5.82 12.51
C ALA A 98 13.15 -6.71 11.30
N GLY A 99 13.97 -6.63 10.24
CA GLY A 99 13.90 -7.45 9.02
C GLY A 99 14.42 -8.88 9.21
N VAL A 100 15.53 -9.04 9.92
CA VAL A 100 16.21 -10.33 10.11
C VAL A 100 15.33 -11.30 10.91
N ARG A 101 15.16 -12.54 10.42
CA ARG A 101 14.61 -13.65 11.21
C ARG A 101 15.72 -14.20 12.08
N ILE A 102 15.53 -14.20 13.39
CA ILE A 102 16.41 -14.90 14.31
C ILE A 102 15.90 -16.35 14.32
N HIS A 103 16.72 -17.27 13.82
CA HIS A 103 16.48 -18.71 13.87
C HIS A 103 16.85 -19.26 15.24
#